data_AF-A0A167R5P3-F1
#
_entry.id   AF-A0A167R5P3-F1
#
_cell.length_a   1.000
_cell.length_b   1.000
_cell.length_c   1.000
_cell.angle_alpha   90.00
_cell.angle_beta   90.00
_cell.angle_gamma   90.00
#
_symmetry.space_group_name_H-M   'P 1'
#
loop_
_entity.id
_entity.type
_entity.pdbx_description
1 polymer ?
#
loop_
_entity_poly.entity_id
_entity_poly.type
_entity_poly.pdbx_seq_one_letter_code
_entity_poly.pdbx_strand_id
1 'polypeptide(L)'
;WTRLGELESVKWEDVPWPVYGYPASPEALTGEGMREFLLSRSHSEGKGKRERQREALLRWHPDKFEGRWMGKVRTEAERERIRRGVGVVVRFLGEL
;
A
#
# COMPACT_ATOMS: atom_id res chain seq x y z
N TRP A 1 -0.33 1.56 -9.57
CA TRP A 1 1.15 1.57 -9.51
C TRP A 1 1.79 2.31 -10.67
N THR A 2 1.50 1.98 -11.93
CA THR A 2 2.06 2.67 -13.12
C THR A 2 1.94 4.20 -13.03
N ARG A 3 0.76 4.69 -12.63
CA ARG A 3 0.48 6.12 -12.41
C ARG A 3 1.48 6.81 -11.46
N LEU A 4 1.96 6.18 -10.37
CA LEU A 4 2.97 6.81 -9.51
C LEU A 4 4.32 7.02 -10.24
N GLY A 5 4.59 6.18 -11.23
CA GLY A 5 5.74 6.30 -12.13
C GLY A 5 5.77 7.61 -12.88
N GLU A 6 4.60 8.11 -13.25
CA GLU A 6 4.41 9.28 -14.11
C GLU A 6 4.31 10.58 -13.30
N LEU A 7 4.00 10.51 -12.01
CA LEU A 7 3.89 11.69 -11.17
C LEU A 7 5.26 12.33 -10.91
N GLU A 8 5.32 13.65 -11.01
CA GLU A 8 6.46 14.48 -10.58
C GLU A 8 6.57 14.56 -9.05
N SER A 9 5.44 14.41 -8.36
CA SER A 9 5.35 14.43 -6.90
C SER A 9 4.33 13.40 -6.45
N VAL A 10 4.69 12.61 -5.45
CA VAL A 10 3.81 11.63 -4.82
C VAL A 10 3.31 12.18 -3.49
N LYS A 11 2.01 12.11 -3.26
CA LYS A 11 1.33 12.37 -1.99
C LYS A 11 0.69 11.10 -1.46
N TRP A 12 0.20 11.19 -0.23
CA TRP A 12 -0.54 10.12 0.45
C TRP A 12 -1.71 9.60 -0.39
N GLU A 13 -2.50 10.49 -0.99
CA GLU A 13 -3.69 10.12 -1.76
C GLU A 13 -3.35 9.43 -3.09
N ASP A 14 -2.12 9.60 -3.59
CA ASP A 14 -1.67 8.98 -4.83
C ASP A 14 -1.31 7.51 -4.62
N VAL A 15 -0.90 7.13 -3.40
CA VAL A 15 -0.49 5.76 -3.08
C VAL A 15 -1.72 4.84 -3.17
N PRO A 16 -1.66 3.75 -3.96
CA PRO A 16 -2.75 2.78 -4.04
C PRO A 16 -2.74 1.96 -2.76
N TRP A 17 -3.36 2.45 -1.70
CA TRP A 17 -3.51 1.70 -0.46
C TRP A 17 -4.38 0.46 -0.68
N PRO A 18 -4.12 -0.66 0.01
CA PRO A 18 -4.87 -1.90 -0.17
C PRO A 18 -6.21 -1.86 0.56
N VAL A 19 -6.98 -0.80 0.41
CA VAL A 19 -8.33 -0.63 0.96
C VAL A 19 -9.23 -0.01 -0.10
N TYR A 20 -10.54 -0.20 0.00
CA TYR A 20 -11.47 0.50 -0.88
C TYR A 20 -11.56 1.98 -0.51
N GLY A 21 -11.63 2.85 -1.53
CA GLY A 21 -11.72 4.30 -1.36
C GLY A 21 -10.36 4.99 -1.14
N TYR A 22 -10.41 6.19 -0.56
CA TYR A 22 -9.24 7.02 -0.28
C TYR A 22 -9.07 7.17 1.23
N PRO A 23 -8.22 6.35 1.88
CA PRO A 23 -8.04 6.44 3.33
C PRO A 23 -7.50 7.82 3.67
N ALA A 24 -8.07 8.48 4.67
CA ALA A 24 -7.63 9.82 5.06
C ALA A 24 -6.33 9.79 5.89
N SER A 25 -5.94 8.65 6.45
CA SER A 25 -4.75 8.54 7.30
C SER A 25 -4.32 7.07 7.46
N PRO A 26 -3.12 6.81 8.02
CA PRO A 26 -2.68 5.45 8.34
C PRO A 26 -3.67 4.65 9.19
N GLU A 27 -4.39 5.31 10.10
CA GLU A 27 -5.35 4.68 11.00
C GLU A 27 -6.59 4.15 10.25
N ALA A 28 -6.90 4.72 9.09
CA ALA A 28 -7.97 4.24 8.22
C ALA A 28 -7.59 2.96 7.46
N LEU A 29 -6.33 2.51 7.51
CA LEU A 29 -5.87 1.24 6.95
C LEU A 29 -6.19 0.09 7.91
N THR A 30 -7.47 -0.23 8.06
CA THR A 30 -7.94 -1.27 8.98
C THR A 30 -7.64 -2.67 8.43
N GLY A 31 -7.39 -3.62 9.32
CA GLY A 31 -7.14 -5.01 8.93
C GLY A 31 -8.34 -5.65 8.21
N GLU A 32 -9.56 -5.28 8.58
CA GLU A 32 -10.78 -5.74 7.90
C GLU A 32 -10.85 -5.22 6.46
N GLY A 33 -10.70 -3.91 6.26
CA GLY A 33 -10.72 -3.30 4.92
C GLY A 33 -9.61 -3.84 4.02
N MET A 34 -8.42 -4.06 4.59
CA MET A 34 -7.30 -4.66 3.84
C MET A 34 -7.54 -6.11 3.48
N ARG A 35 -8.14 -6.89 4.38
CA ARG A 35 -8.49 -8.29 4.12
C ARG A 35 -9.53 -8.39 3.01
N GLU A 36 -10.58 -7.57 3.09
CA GLU A 36 -11.63 -7.51 2.09
C GLU A 36 -11.06 -7.17 0.72
N PHE A 37 -10.25 -6.10 0.63
CA PHE A 37 -9.62 -5.68 -0.61
C PHE A 37 -8.69 -6.75 -1.21
N LEU A 38 -7.74 -7.27 -0.42
CA LEU A 38 -6.70 -8.17 -0.92
C LEU A 38 -7.23 -9.57 -1.25
N LEU A 39 -8.25 -10.05 -0.53
CA LEU A 39 -8.82 -11.39 -0.71
C LEU A 39 -10.12 -11.40 -1.52
N SER A 40 -10.57 -10.24 -2.00
CA SER A 40 -11.76 -10.15 -2.85
C SER A 40 -11.62 -11.04 -4.09
N ARG A 41 -12.68 -11.81 -4.38
CA ARG A 41 -12.70 -12.73 -5.53
C ARG A 41 -12.57 -11.98 -6.86
N SER A 42 -13.13 -10.77 -6.95
CA SER A 42 -13.08 -9.93 -8.15
C SER A 42 -11.68 -9.40 -8.46
N HIS A 43 -10.77 -9.36 -7.48
CA HIS A 43 -9.46 -8.72 -7.65
C HIS A 43 -8.35 -9.72 -8.09
N SER A 44 -8.58 -11.05 -8.02
CA SER A 44 -7.63 -12.07 -8.54
C SER A 44 -8.26 -13.46 -8.65
N GLU A 45 -9.14 -13.69 -9.62
CA GLU A 45 -9.65 -15.04 -9.91
C GLU A 45 -8.47 -16.02 -10.09
N GLY A 46 -8.54 -17.18 -9.43
CA GLY A 46 -7.52 -18.23 -9.50
C GLY A 46 -6.33 -18.10 -8.54
N LYS A 47 -6.08 -16.95 -7.90
CA LYS A 47 -4.94 -16.78 -6.97
C LYS A 47 -5.31 -17.08 -5.52
N GLY A 48 -4.50 -17.94 -4.90
CA GLY A 48 -4.62 -18.28 -3.49
C GLY A 48 -4.18 -17.13 -2.56
N LYS A 49 -4.59 -17.22 -1.29
CA LYS A 49 -4.27 -16.24 -0.23
C LYS A 49 -2.76 -15.93 -0.13
N ARG A 50 -1.92 -16.98 -0.12
CA ARG A 50 -0.45 -16.84 0.00
C ARG A 50 0.18 -16.11 -1.19
N GLU A 51 -0.33 -16.35 -2.40
CA GLU A 51 0.16 -15.67 -3.60
C GLU A 51 -0.18 -14.18 -3.56
N ARG A 52 -1.43 -13.85 -3.22
CA ARG A 52 -1.89 -12.45 -3.06
C ARG A 52 -1.07 -11.70 -2.00
N GLN A 53 -0.81 -12.33 -0.86
CA GLN A 53 0.05 -11.79 0.20
C GLN A 53 1.47 -11.51 -0.30
N ARG A 54 2.10 -12.48 -0.98
CA ARG A 54 3.45 -12.32 -1.54
C ARG A 54 3.50 -11.17 -2.55
N GLU A 55 2.53 -11.09 -3.45
CA GLU A 55 2.47 -10.02 -4.43
C GLU A 55 2.22 -8.64 -3.81
N ALA A 56 1.46 -8.58 -2.71
CA ALA A 56 1.30 -7.36 -1.94
C ALA A 56 2.62 -6.94 -1.29
N LEU A 57 3.34 -7.86 -0.65
CA LEU A 57 4.65 -7.58 -0.07
C LEU A 57 5.65 -7.05 -1.13
N LEU A 58 5.65 -7.57 -2.35
CA LEU A 58 6.50 -7.04 -3.43
C LEU A 58 6.24 -5.57 -3.79
N ARG A 59 5.08 -5.03 -3.42
CA ARG A 59 4.64 -3.67 -3.72
C ARG A 59 4.79 -2.73 -2.54
N TRP A 60 4.35 -3.16 -1.35
CA TRP A 60 4.34 -2.34 -0.14
C TRP A 60 5.50 -2.61 0.82
N HIS A 61 6.39 -3.59 0.59
CA HIS A 61 7.54 -3.76 1.48
C HIS A 61 8.41 -2.48 1.50
N PRO A 62 8.91 -2.00 2.67
CA PRO A 62 9.57 -0.70 2.76
C PRO A 62 10.77 -0.58 1.82
N ASP A 63 11.62 -1.61 1.73
CA ASP A 63 12.75 -1.65 0.79
C ASP A 63 12.34 -1.35 -0.66
N LYS A 64 11.24 -1.96 -1.14
CA LYS A 64 10.76 -1.78 -2.52
C LYS A 64 10.01 -0.48 -2.71
N PHE A 65 9.20 -0.09 -1.73
CA PHE A 65 8.39 1.11 -1.81
C PHE A 65 9.26 2.36 -1.67
N GLU A 66 10.13 2.41 -0.66
CA GLU A 66 10.94 3.60 -0.37
C GLU A 66 11.95 3.88 -1.48
N GLY A 67 12.68 2.86 -1.94
CA GLY A 67 13.64 3.02 -3.03
C GLY A 67 13.02 3.50 -4.34
N ARG A 68 11.72 3.27 -4.55
CA ARG A 68 11.03 3.64 -5.80
C ARG A 68 10.27 4.96 -5.72
N TRP A 69 9.65 5.27 -4.58
CA TRP A 69 8.66 6.35 -4.49
C TRP A 69 9.03 7.47 -3.53
N MET A 70 9.80 7.20 -2.48
CA MET A 70 10.03 8.21 -1.43
C MET A 70 10.86 9.40 -1.90
N GLY A 71 11.71 9.22 -2.92
CA GLY A 71 12.41 10.33 -3.58
C GLY A 71 11.49 11.36 -4.23
N LYS A 72 10.25 10.97 -4.59
CA LYS A 72 9.24 11.85 -5.20
C LYS A 72 8.30 12.51 -4.20
N VAL A 73 8.42 12.21 -2.90
CA VAL A 73 7.60 12.83 -1.86
C VAL A 73 8.30 14.10 -1.38
N ARG A 74 7.61 15.25 -1.47
CA ARG A 74 8.22 16.59 -1.33
C ARG A 74 8.50 17.02 0.10
N THR A 75 7.71 16.60 1.08
CA THR A 75 7.84 17.05 2.48
C THR A 75 8.13 15.87 3.41
N GLU A 76 8.89 16.12 4.48
CA GLU A 76 9.21 15.04 5.44
C GLU A 76 7.97 14.58 6.22
N ALA A 77 7.03 15.49 6.52
CA ALA A 77 5.77 15.12 7.17
C ALA A 77 4.94 14.13 6.32
N GLU A 78 4.90 14.34 5.00
CA GLU A 78 4.20 13.43 4.09
C GLU A 78 4.96 12.10 3.93
N ARG A 79 6.30 12.17 3.91
CA ARG A 79 7.17 10.98 3.93
C ARG A 79 6.90 10.13 5.17
N GLU A 80 6.87 10.73 6.34
CA GLU A 80 6.58 10.03 7.59
C GLU A 80 5.18 9.42 7.56
N ARG A 81 4.17 10.18 7.11
CA ARG A 81 2.79 9.69 6.97
C ARG A 81 2.72 8.45 6.08
N ILE A 82 3.35 8.50 4.91
CA ILE A 82 3.41 7.38 3.96
C ILE A 82 4.18 6.19 4.58
N ARG A 83 5.33 6.41 5.23
CA ARG A 83 6.07 5.33 5.91
C ARG A 83 5.23 4.63 6.98
N ARG A 84 4.47 5.39 7.78
CA ARG A 84 3.55 4.82 8.78
C ARG A 84 2.49 3.96 8.12
N GLY A 85 1.84 4.45 7.05
CA GLY A 85 0.86 3.66 6.29
C GLY A 85 1.45 2.38 5.70
N VAL A 86 2.63 2.48 5.09
CA VAL A 86 3.37 1.33 4.55
C VAL A 86 3.67 0.31 5.66
N GLY A 87 4.10 0.76 6.84
CA GLY A 87 4.34 -0.09 8.00
C GLY A 87 3.08 -0.83 8.47
N VAL A 88 1.93 -0.15 8.51
CA VAL A 88 0.63 -0.77 8.85
C VAL A 88 0.29 -1.89 7.86
N VAL A 89 0.44 -1.63 6.55
CA VAL A 89 0.17 -2.63 5.50
C VAL A 89 1.10 -3.84 5.65
N VAL A 90 2.39 -3.62 5.84
CA VAL A 90 3.39 -4.70 5.92
C VAL A 90 3.18 -5.56 7.16
N ARG A 91 2.86 -4.93 8.31
CA ARG A 91 2.51 -5.66 9.52
C ARG A 91 1.28 -6.54 9.30
N PHE A 92 0.22 -5.98 8.73
CA PHE A 92 -0.98 -6.75 8.40
C PHE A 92 -0.66 -7.91 7.45
N LEU A 93 0.15 -7.67 6.41
CA LEU A 93 0.57 -8.71 5.48
C LEU A 93 1.42 -9.80 6.14
N GLY A 94 2.17 -9.52 7.21
CA GLY A 94 2.88 -10.55 7.98
C GLY A 94 1.96 -11.44 8.82
N GLU A 95 0.83 -10.89 9.25
CA GLU A 95 -0.18 -11.58 10.08
C GLU A 95 -1.31 -12.22 9.24
N LEU A 96 -1.39 -11.89 7.94
CA LEU A 96 -2.48 -12.30 7.03
C LEU A 96 -2.50 -13.80 6.77
#